data_AF-A0A1C3ESJ1-F1
#
_entry.id   AF-A0A1C3ESJ1-F1
#
_cell.length_a   1.000
_cell.length_b   1.000
_cell.length_c   1.000
_cell.angle_alpha   90.00
_cell.angle_beta   90.00
_cell.angle_gamma   90.00
#
_symmetry.space_group_name_H-M   'P 1'
#
loop_
_entity.id
_entity.type
_entity.pdbx_description
1 polymer ?
#
loop_
_entity_poly.entity_id
_entity_poly.type
_entity_poly.pdbx_seq_one_letter_code
_entity_poly.pdbx_strand_id
1 'polypeptide(L)' 'MKQPIVGYHKDDEGHWVAELRCGHCQHVRHQPPFILRPWVVTLHGREKMLGTFLYCKLCENEN' A
#
# COMPACT_ATOMS: atom_id res chain seq x y z
N MET A 1 9.42 3.75 9.18
CA MET A 1 10.50 3.44 8.21
C MET A 1 9.95 3.27 6.78
N LYS A 2 10.70 3.61 5.73
CA LYS A 2 10.28 3.38 4.33
C LYS A 2 10.55 1.94 3.86
N GLN A 3 9.55 1.29 3.27
CA GLN A 3 9.64 -0.10 2.81
C GLN A 3 9.02 -0.24 1.41
N PRO A 4 9.64 -1.01 0.50
CA PRO A 4 9.11 -1.18 -0.85
C PRO A 4 7.87 -2.06 -0.85
N ILE A 5 6.94 -1.77 -1.74
CA ILE A 5 5.76 -2.61 -1.99
C ILE A 5 6.20 -3.86 -2.74
N VAL A 6 5.78 -5.03 -2.25
CA VAL A 6 6.10 -6.34 -2.84
C VAL A 6 4.86 -7.08 -3.34
N GLY A 7 3.66 -6.65 -2.95
CA GLY A 7 2.42 -7.30 -3.32
C GLY A 7 1.19 -6.47 -2.99
N TYR A 8 0.04 -6.97 -3.42
CA TYR A 8 -1.27 -6.41 -3.11
C TYR A 8 -2.31 -7.51 -2.96
N HIS A 9 -3.23 -7.32 -2.04
CA HIS A 9 -4.47 -8.10 -1.96
C HIS A 9 -5.64 -7.18 -1.59
N LYS A 10 -6.85 -7.76 -1.65
CA LYS A 10 -8.03 -7.14 -1.04
C LYS A 10 -8.28 -7.80 0.30
N ASP A 11 -8.64 -7.00 1.29
CA ASP A 11 -9.18 -7.52 2.55
C ASP A 11 -10.64 -8.02 2.36
N ASP A 12 -11.24 -8.52 3.44
CA ASP A 12 -12.60 -9.05 3.44
C ASP A 12 -13.67 -8.00 3.07
N GLU A 13 -13.37 -6.72 3.26
CA GLU A 13 -14.22 -5.60 2.85
C GLU A 13 -13.99 -5.17 1.39
N GLY A 14 -13.04 -5.81 0.70
CA GLY A 14 -12.70 -5.51 -0.68
C GLY A 14 -11.75 -4.31 -0.86
N HIS A 15 -11.17 -3.79 0.22
CA HIS A 15 -10.23 -2.67 0.17
C HIS A 15 -8.83 -3.13 -0.19
N TRP A 16 -8.14 -2.35 -1.02
CA TRP A 16 -6.76 -2.65 -1.39
C TRP A 16 -5.78 -2.45 -0.24
N VAL A 17 -4.97 -3.49 -0.01
CA VAL A 17 -3.87 -3.55 0.96
C VAL A 17 -2.58 -3.79 0.18
N ALA A 18 -1.55 -2.99 0.46
CA ALA A 18 -0.20 -3.20 -0.05
C ALA A 18 0.59 -4.03 0.98
N GLU A 19 1.27 -5.06 0.49
CA GLU A 19 2.22 -5.85 1.25
C GLU A 19 3.60 -5.22 1.10
N LEU A 20 4.28 -4.97 2.21
CA LEU A 20 5.61 -4.36 2.25
C LEU A 20 6.67 -5.42 2.50
N ARG A 21 7.90 -5.17 2.03
CA ARG A 21 9.03 -6.11 2.23
C ARG A 21 9.30 -6.47 3.70
N CYS A 22 8.97 -5.59 4.64
CA CYS A 22 9.11 -5.88 6.07
C CYS A 22 8.08 -6.88 6.61
N GLY A 23 7.14 -7.37 5.79
CA GLY A 23 6.04 -8.26 6.20
C GLY A 23 4.79 -7.51 6.66
N HIS A 24 4.87 -6.21 6.92
CA HIS A 24 3.71 -5.41 7.28
C HIS A 24 2.83 -5.04 6.08
N CYS A 25 1.55 -4.82 6.39
CA CYS A 25 0.54 -4.44 5.42
C CYS A 25 0.10 -2.98 5.62
N GLN A 26 -0.28 -2.31 4.54
CA GLN A 26 -0.81 -0.95 4.59
C GLN A 26 -2.00 -0.79 3.65
N HIS A 27 -3.13 -0.32 4.17
CA HIS A 27 -4.27 0.08 3.33
C HIS A 27 -3.88 1.21 2.38
N VAL A 28 -4.20 1.03 1.10
CA VAL A 28 -3.83 1.95 0.02
C VAL A 28 -5.08 2.46 -0.70
N ARG A 29 -6.02 3.03 0.05
CA ARG A 29 -7.33 3.47 -0.47
C ARG A 29 -7.19 4.70 -1.38
N HIS A 30 -8.10 4.80 -2.35
CA HIS A 30 -8.34 6.04 -3.09
C HIS A 30 -9.73 6.57 -2.74
N GLN A 31 -9.77 7.63 -1.93
CA GLN A 31 -10.99 8.24 -1.42
C GLN A 31 -10.92 9.76 -1.59
N PRO A 32 -11.08 10.29 -2.82
CA PRO A 32 -11.15 11.73 -3.04
C PRO A 32 -12.28 12.38 -2.22
N PRO A 33 -12.11 13.63 -1.73
CA PRO A 33 -10.90 14.47 -1.86
C PRO A 33 -9.79 14.16 -0.84
N PHE A 34 -10.04 13.26 0.13
CA PHE A 34 -9.18 13.08 1.29
C PHE A 34 -7.94 12.21 1.03
N ILE A 35 -8.02 11.20 0.18
CA ILE A 35 -6.93 10.26 -0.11
C ILE A 35 -6.76 10.07 -1.63
N LEU A 36 -5.70 10.66 -2.18
CA LEU A 36 -5.38 10.57 -3.60
C LEU A 36 -4.31 9.51 -3.85
N ARG A 37 -4.75 8.32 -4.27
CA ARG A 37 -3.92 7.22 -4.75
C ARG A 37 -4.53 6.63 -6.02
N PRO A 38 -4.71 7.42 -7.10
CA PRO A 38 -5.40 6.96 -8.31
C PRO A 38 -4.75 5.71 -8.93
N TRP A 39 -3.44 5.53 -8.71
CA TRP A 39 -2.69 4.35 -9.13
C TRP A 39 -3.24 3.04 -8.55
N VAL A 40 -3.93 3.04 -7.41
CA VAL A 40 -4.42 1.79 -6.81
C VAL A 40 -5.65 1.23 -7.54
N VAL A 41 -6.38 2.08 -8.27
CA VAL A 41 -7.68 1.74 -8.84
C VAL A 41 -7.54 0.68 -9.94
N THR A 42 -6.50 0.81 -10.77
CA THR A 42 -6.27 -0.08 -11.92
C THR A 42 -5.16 -1.09 -11.62
N LEU A 43 -5.22 -2.26 -12.28
CA LEU A 43 -4.17 -3.27 -12.17
C LEU A 43 -2.81 -2.71 -12.61
N HIS A 44 -2.76 -2.09 -13.79
CA HIS A 44 -1.56 -1.45 -14.33
C HIS A 44 -0.95 -0.40 -13.40
N GLY A 45 -1.80 0.39 -12.72
CA GLY A 45 -1.34 1.37 -11.76
C GLY A 45 -0.69 0.72 -10.53
N ARG A 46 -1.25 -0.39 -10.02
CA ARG A 46 -0.65 -1.16 -8.92
C ARG A 46 0.66 -1.82 -9.35
N GLU A 47 0.70 -2.43 -10.52
CA GLU A 47 1.92 -3.06 -11.06
C GLU A 47 3.06 -2.06 -11.20
N LYS A 48 2.78 -0.86 -11.70
CA LYS A 48 3.78 0.23 -11.78
C LYS A 48 4.32 0.68 -10.43
N MET A 49 3.58 0.45 -9.35
CA MET A 49 3.95 0.88 -8.01
C MET A 49 4.70 -0.20 -7.22
N LEU A 50 4.80 -1.43 -7.74
CA LEU A 50 5.69 -2.44 -7.16
C LEU A 50 7.13 -1.93 -7.09
N GLY A 51 7.81 -2.21 -5.97
CA GLY A 51 9.14 -1.68 -5.68
C GLY A 51 9.18 -0.23 -5.20
N THR A 52 8.08 0.55 -5.33
CA THR A 52 8.02 1.89 -4.78
C THR A 52 7.94 1.84 -3.25
N PHE A 53 8.58 2.80 -2.58
CA PHE A 53 8.65 2.85 -1.12
C PHE A 53 7.43 3.54 -0.50
N LEU A 54 6.78 2.87 0.45
CA LEU A 54 5.77 3.45 1.33
C LEU A 54 6.30 3.59 2.76
N TYR A 55 5.70 4.50 3.51
CA TYR A 55 6.02 4.69 4.92
C TYR A 55 5.31 3.67 5.80
N CYS A 56 6.04 2.67 6.29
CA CYS A 56 5.54 1.71 7.27
C CYS A 56 5.54 2.33 8.67
N LYS A 57 4.34 2.52 9.23
CA LYS A 57 4.11 3.03 10.59
C LYS A 57 4.47 2.00 11.67
N LEU A 58 4.24 0.71 11.41
CA LEU A 58 4.57 -0.35 12.37
C LEU A 58 6.08 -0.42 12.59
N CYS A 59 6.88 -0.45 11.52
CA CYS A 59 8.34 -0.37 11.64
C CYS A 59 8.87 0.97 12.21
N GLU A 60 8.06 2.02 12.30
CA GLU A 60 8.43 3.23 13.04
C GLU A 60 8.17 3.06 14.55
N ASN A 61 7.08 2.37 14.89
CA ASN A 61 6.61 2.19 16.26
C ASN A 61 7.25 0.99 16.99
N GLU A 62 7.82 0.02 16.26
CA GLU A 62 8.54 -1.15 16.82
C GLU A 62 9.99 -0.84 17.21
N ASN A 63 10.28 0.42 17.53
CA ASN A 63 11.61 0.91 17.88
C ASN A 63 11.84 0.95 19.39
#